data_AF-A0A3D5URB3-F1
#
_entry.id   AF-A0A3D5URB3-F1
#
_cell.length_a   1.000
_cell.length_b   1.000
_cell.length_c   1.000
_cell.angle_alpha   90.00
_cell.angle_beta   90.00
_cell.angle_gamma   90.00
#
_symmetry.space_group_name_H-M   'P 1'
#
loop_
_entity.id
_entity.type
_entity.pdbx_description
1 polymer ?
#
loop_
_entity_poly.entity_id
_entity_poly.type
_entity_poly.pdbx_seq_one_letter_code
_entity_poly.pdbx_strand_id
1 'polypeptide(L)'
;DKTHAANIFELVDKFAGYGFNKSHAAAYALVAYQTAWLKANHPVEFLAASMSLDLGNTDKLGIFKQEAERLGIKVSPPCVNRSEALFGVDNGEILYALSAIKNVGRQAMEHLVEERRANGPFRDLFDFASRISPRLVNKRTFENLARAGAFDALNPNRAQVLASADLLLGTANAAAQERESQQDSLFGGDSGVMAAQPALPNVDPWYPMQRLTEEFNAVGFYLSGHPLDD
;
A
#
# COMPACT_ATOMS: atom_id res chain seq x y z
N ASP A 1 68.07 2.24 7.41
CA ASP A 1 68.33 1.74 8.78
C ASP A 1 67.55 0.45 8.99
N LYS A 2 68.23 -0.63 9.44
CA LYS A 2 67.64 -1.97 9.59
C LYS A 2 66.63 -2.05 10.73
N THR A 3 66.87 -1.32 11.82
CA THR A 3 65.97 -1.29 12.99
C THR A 3 64.62 -0.70 12.60
N HIS A 4 64.62 0.37 11.82
CA HIS A 4 63.39 0.98 11.32
C HIS A 4 62.56 0.04 10.43
N ALA A 5 63.20 -0.72 9.54
CA ALA A 5 62.52 -1.69 8.68
C ALA A 5 61.88 -2.84 9.48
N ALA A 6 62.55 -3.36 10.51
CA ALA A 6 62.01 -4.41 11.38
C ALA A 6 60.75 -3.92 12.13
N ASN A 7 60.79 -2.69 12.66
CA ASN A 7 59.64 -2.09 13.35
C ASN A 7 58.42 -1.92 12.41
N ILE A 8 58.62 -1.53 11.15
CA ILE A 8 57.53 -1.43 10.17
C ILE A 8 56.94 -2.81 9.87
N PHE A 9 57.78 -3.84 9.73
CA PHE A 9 57.30 -5.19 9.43
C PHE A 9 56.44 -5.76 10.58
N GLU A 10 56.87 -5.62 11.83
CA GLU A 10 56.07 -6.03 12.99
C GLU A 10 54.72 -5.29 13.06
N LEU A 11 54.68 -4.03 12.62
CA LEU A 11 53.43 -3.27 12.55
C LEU A 11 52.50 -3.82 11.47
N VAL A 12 53.02 -4.11 10.27
CA VAL A 12 52.26 -4.70 9.17
C VAL A 12 51.70 -6.07 9.58
N ASP A 13 52.50 -6.93 10.21
CA ASP A 13 52.08 -8.25 10.68
C ASP A 13 50.94 -8.17 11.70
N LYS A 14 51.05 -7.24 12.66
CA LYS A 14 49.96 -6.95 13.62
C LYS A 14 48.66 -6.49 12.93
N PHE A 15 48.76 -5.63 11.91
CA PHE A 15 47.57 -5.14 11.19
C PHE A 15 47.03 -6.13 10.15
N ALA A 16 47.83 -7.07 9.66
CA ALA A 16 47.42 -8.04 8.66
C ALA A 16 46.24 -8.90 9.14
N GLY A 17 46.17 -9.20 10.45
CA GLY A 17 45.05 -9.92 11.06
C GLY A 17 43.69 -9.18 10.99
N TYR A 18 43.70 -7.86 10.80
CA TYR A 18 42.51 -7.01 10.65
C TYR A 18 42.47 -6.29 9.29
N GLY A 19 43.39 -6.63 8.39
CA GLY A 19 43.48 -6.04 7.06
C GLY A 19 42.24 -6.37 6.25
N PHE A 20 41.55 -5.35 5.75
CA PHE A 20 40.33 -5.53 4.97
C PHE A 20 40.60 -5.37 3.48
N ASN A 21 39.88 -6.13 2.66
CA ASN A 21 40.00 -6.04 1.22
C ASN A 21 39.43 -4.70 0.71
N LYS A 22 40.32 -3.82 0.23
CA LYS A 22 39.96 -2.46 -0.19
C LYS A 22 39.00 -2.43 -1.39
N SER A 23 39.15 -3.32 -2.38
CA SER A 23 38.27 -3.32 -3.55
C SER A 23 36.85 -3.72 -3.19
N HIS A 24 36.68 -4.70 -2.30
CA HIS A 24 35.37 -5.07 -1.75
C HIS A 24 34.74 -3.92 -0.95
N ALA A 25 35.49 -3.32 -0.02
CA ALA A 25 34.99 -2.19 0.79
C ALA A 25 34.57 -0.99 -0.08
N ALA A 26 35.38 -0.62 -1.08
CA ALA A 26 35.10 0.52 -1.94
C ALA A 26 33.81 0.33 -2.76
N ALA A 27 33.55 -0.89 -3.25
CA ALA A 27 32.34 -1.19 -4.02
C ALA A 27 31.06 -1.04 -3.17
N TYR A 28 31.04 -1.57 -1.95
CA TYR A 28 29.89 -1.42 -1.05
C TYR A 28 29.74 0.01 -0.51
N ALA A 29 30.85 0.71 -0.26
CA ALA A 29 30.82 2.11 0.15
C ALA A 29 30.17 3.01 -0.91
N LEU A 30 30.37 2.70 -2.20
CA LEU A 30 29.71 3.43 -3.29
C LEU A 30 28.18 3.25 -3.24
N VAL A 31 27.68 2.03 -3.01
CA VAL A 31 26.24 1.77 -2.87
C VAL A 31 25.67 2.50 -1.66
N ALA A 32 26.36 2.46 -0.52
CA ALA A 32 25.95 3.19 0.68
C ALA A 32 25.92 4.71 0.46
N TYR A 33 26.88 5.25 -0.30
CA TYR A 33 26.89 6.66 -0.68
C TYR A 33 25.71 7.00 -1.59
N GLN A 34 25.42 6.17 -2.59
CA GLN A 34 24.29 6.37 -3.50
C GLN A 34 22.95 6.35 -2.76
N THR A 35 22.73 5.42 -1.84
CA THR A 35 21.50 5.36 -1.04
C THR A 35 21.38 6.56 -0.10
N ALA A 36 22.47 6.97 0.55
CA ALA A 36 22.48 8.16 1.38
C ALA A 36 22.20 9.43 0.57
N TRP A 37 22.77 9.55 -0.64
CA TRP A 37 22.54 10.67 -1.53
C TRP A 37 21.07 10.75 -1.99
N LEU A 38 20.46 9.61 -2.36
CA LEU A 38 19.04 9.56 -2.72
C LEU A 38 18.16 9.98 -1.54
N LYS A 39 18.42 9.46 -0.34
CA LYS A 39 17.67 9.86 0.86
C LYS A 39 17.83 11.35 1.19
N ALA A 40 19.03 11.91 0.99
CA ALA A 40 19.29 13.32 1.29
C ALA A 40 18.61 14.29 0.31
N ASN A 41 18.49 13.93 -0.97
CA ASN A 41 18.00 14.83 -2.02
C ASN A 41 16.55 14.52 -2.47
N HIS A 42 16.10 13.27 -2.34
CA HIS A 42 14.78 12.78 -2.73
C HIS A 42 14.18 11.91 -1.62
N PRO A 43 13.99 12.46 -0.40
CA PRO A 43 13.61 11.66 0.77
C PRO A 43 12.23 11.02 0.65
N VAL A 44 11.28 11.68 -0.02
CA VAL A 44 9.90 11.20 -0.17
C VAL A 44 9.87 9.97 -1.08
N GLU A 45 10.48 10.07 -2.27
CA GLU A 45 10.59 8.98 -3.23
C GLU A 45 11.46 7.84 -2.70
N PHE A 46 12.54 8.16 -1.99
CA PHE A 46 13.41 7.16 -1.36
C PHE A 46 12.66 6.32 -0.33
N LEU A 47 11.86 6.95 0.53
CA LEU A 47 11.06 6.23 1.52
C LEU A 47 9.93 5.43 0.85
N ALA A 48 9.21 6.00 -0.12
CA ALA A 48 8.18 5.25 -0.87
C ALA A 48 8.76 4.02 -1.60
N ALA A 49 9.94 4.15 -2.20
CA ALA A 49 10.63 3.04 -2.85
C ALA A 49 11.09 1.98 -1.82
N SER A 50 11.62 2.41 -0.67
CA SER A 50 12.03 1.51 0.42
C SER A 50 10.84 0.75 1.01
N MET A 51 9.71 1.42 1.22
CA MET A 51 8.46 0.80 1.66
C MET A 51 7.92 -0.19 0.62
N SER A 52 8.05 0.11 -0.68
CA SER A 52 7.66 -0.83 -1.75
C SER A 52 8.53 -2.08 -1.81
N LEU A 53 9.82 -1.98 -1.47
CA LEU A 53 10.72 -3.13 -1.40
C LEU A 53 10.33 -4.09 -0.27
N ASP A 54 9.90 -3.54 0.87
CA ASP A 54 9.52 -4.28 2.08
C ASP A 54 7.99 -4.36 2.28
N LEU A 55 7.22 -4.34 1.18
CA LEU A 55 5.75 -4.25 1.15
C LEU A 55 5.02 -5.21 2.11
N GLY A 56 5.51 -6.44 2.25
CA GLY A 56 4.90 -7.47 3.09
C GLY A 56 5.34 -7.46 4.56
N ASN A 57 6.29 -6.59 4.94
CA ASN A 57 6.85 -6.55 6.30
C ASN A 57 6.29 -5.35 7.07
N THR A 58 5.19 -5.57 7.79
CA THR A 58 4.49 -4.51 8.52
C THR A 58 5.35 -3.84 9.60
N ASP A 59 6.27 -4.58 10.22
CA ASP A 59 7.16 -4.02 11.25
C ASP A 59 8.12 -3.01 10.65
N LYS A 60 8.72 -3.34 9.49
CA LYS A 60 9.57 -2.41 8.74
C LYS A 60 8.77 -1.21 8.20
N LEU A 61 7.56 -1.43 7.69
CA LEU A 61 6.70 -0.34 7.25
C LEU A 61 6.39 0.63 8.38
N GLY A 62 6.16 0.13 9.60
CA GLY A 62 6.01 0.95 10.80
C GLY A 62 7.25 1.81 11.09
N ILE A 63 8.46 1.24 10.97
CA ILE A 63 9.72 1.97 11.12
C ILE A 63 9.87 3.06 10.04
N PHE A 64 9.57 2.75 8.78
CA PHE A 64 9.62 3.73 7.69
C PHE A 64 8.60 4.85 7.86
N LYS A 65 7.40 4.54 8.39
CA LYS A 65 6.38 5.55 8.70
C LYS A 65 6.86 6.51 9.79
N GLN A 66 7.46 6.00 10.86
CA GLN A 66 8.06 6.84 11.91
C GLN A 66 9.19 7.72 11.36
N GLU A 67 10.01 7.19 10.45
CA GLU A 67 11.07 7.98 9.79
C GLU A 67 10.48 9.07 8.87
N ALA A 68 9.41 8.77 8.15
CA ALA A 68 8.69 9.76 7.35
C ALA A 68 8.18 10.91 8.23
N GLU A 69 7.55 10.58 9.37
CA GLU A 69 7.09 11.57 10.35
C GLU A 69 8.24 12.41 10.92
N ARG A 70 9.36 11.78 11.27
CA ARG A 70 10.56 12.49 11.75
C ARG A 70 11.12 13.47 10.73
N LEU A 71 10.99 13.17 9.45
CA LEU A 71 11.40 14.02 8.34
C LEU A 71 10.31 15.03 7.92
N GLY A 72 9.15 15.05 8.59
CA GLY A 72 8.02 15.92 8.23
C GLY A 72 7.31 15.51 6.93
N ILE A 73 7.47 14.26 6.50
CA ILE A 73 6.87 13.71 5.29
C ILE A 73 5.56 13.04 5.66
N LYS A 74 4.47 13.50 5.06
CA LYS A 74 3.14 12.94 5.30
C LYS A 74 2.98 11.62 4.55
N VAL A 75 2.46 10.61 5.25
CA VAL A 75 2.00 9.34 4.68
C VAL A 75 0.48 9.36 4.65
N SER A 76 -0.09 9.51 3.46
CA SER A 76 -1.54 9.54 3.24
C SER A 76 -2.12 8.12 3.29
N PRO A 77 -3.32 7.93 3.89
CA PRO A 77 -3.97 6.63 3.99
C PRO A 77 -4.27 6.02 2.62
N PRO A 78 -4.51 4.69 2.54
CA PRO A 78 -4.87 4.06 1.28
C PRO A 78 -6.17 4.66 0.74
N CYS A 79 -6.27 4.78 -0.58
CA CYS A 79 -7.47 5.27 -1.25
C CYS A 79 -7.61 4.61 -2.62
N VAL A 80 -8.73 3.93 -2.90
CA VAL A 80 -8.94 3.24 -4.19
C VAL A 80 -8.88 4.19 -5.40
N ASN A 81 -9.14 5.49 -5.21
CA ASN A 81 -9.09 6.50 -6.26
C ASN A 81 -7.75 7.21 -6.42
N ARG A 82 -6.81 7.07 -5.46
CA ARG A 82 -5.51 7.76 -5.51
C ARG A 82 -4.32 6.82 -5.37
N SER A 83 -4.38 5.86 -4.45
CA SER A 83 -3.27 4.94 -4.17
C SER A 83 -2.98 4.03 -5.35
N GLU A 84 -1.72 3.66 -5.48
CA GLU A 84 -1.25 2.70 -6.46
C GLU A 84 -1.16 1.30 -5.83
N ALA A 85 -0.82 0.30 -6.64
CA ALA A 85 -0.58 -1.04 -6.11
C ALA A 85 0.60 -1.03 -5.13
N LEU A 86 1.68 -0.33 -5.47
CA LEU A 86 2.86 -0.08 -4.62
C LEU A 86 2.80 1.31 -3.99
N PHE A 87 3.75 1.63 -3.11
CA PHE A 87 3.79 2.97 -2.49
C PHE A 87 4.14 3.99 -3.57
N GLY A 88 3.35 5.05 -3.62
CA GLY A 88 3.49 6.12 -4.60
C GLY A 88 3.87 7.44 -3.94
N VAL A 89 4.16 8.43 -4.76
CA VAL A 89 4.34 9.82 -4.32
C VAL A 89 3.39 10.70 -5.10
N ASP A 90 2.68 11.58 -4.39
CA ASP A 90 1.80 12.59 -4.99
C ASP A 90 1.88 13.87 -4.14
N ASN A 91 2.16 15.00 -4.79
CA ASN A 91 2.28 16.31 -4.14
C ASN A 91 3.21 16.35 -2.91
N GLY A 92 4.32 15.61 -2.95
CA GLY A 92 5.28 15.55 -1.82
C GLY A 92 4.84 14.67 -0.65
N GLU A 93 3.72 13.96 -0.78
CA GLU A 93 3.23 12.99 0.20
C GLU A 93 3.46 11.56 -0.30
N ILE A 94 3.68 10.62 0.63
CA ILE A 94 3.71 9.20 0.32
C ILE A 94 2.27 8.69 0.31
N LEU A 95 1.84 8.07 -0.79
CA LEU A 95 0.55 7.40 -0.88
C LEU A 95 0.70 5.95 -0.41
N TYR A 96 -0.07 5.56 0.61
CA TYR A 96 -0.05 4.19 1.11
C TYR A 96 -0.45 3.20 0.00
N ALA A 97 0.35 2.16 -0.18
CA ALA A 97 0.13 1.13 -1.19
C ALA A 97 -1.12 0.30 -0.87
N LEU A 98 -1.99 0.07 -1.86
CA LEU A 98 -3.15 -0.80 -1.66
C LEU A 98 -2.72 -2.24 -1.31
N SER A 99 -1.61 -2.71 -1.87
CA SER A 99 -1.11 -4.06 -1.62
C SER A 99 -0.28 -4.21 -0.33
N ALA A 100 -0.01 -3.11 0.39
CA ALA A 100 0.59 -3.17 1.73
C ALA A 100 -0.46 -3.42 2.83
N ILE A 101 -1.73 -3.55 2.47
CA ILE A 101 -2.81 -3.91 3.39
C ILE A 101 -2.79 -5.44 3.57
N LYS A 102 -2.90 -5.91 4.82
CA LYS A 102 -2.88 -7.35 5.12
C LYS A 102 -3.97 -8.08 4.35
N ASN A 103 -3.60 -9.21 3.75
CA ASN A 103 -4.48 -10.06 2.94
C ASN A 103 -4.99 -9.39 1.65
N VAL A 104 -4.35 -8.34 1.17
CA VAL A 104 -4.65 -7.71 -0.12
C VAL A 104 -3.53 -8.05 -1.11
N GLY A 105 -3.86 -8.76 -2.18
CA GLY A 105 -2.88 -9.24 -3.15
C GLY A 105 -2.44 -8.15 -4.13
N ARG A 106 -1.12 -8.08 -4.42
CA ARG A 106 -0.55 -7.12 -5.37
C ARG A 106 -1.21 -7.17 -6.75
N GLN A 107 -1.36 -8.35 -7.34
CA GLN A 107 -1.95 -8.52 -8.66
C GLN A 107 -3.40 -7.99 -8.72
N ALA A 108 -4.19 -8.22 -7.67
CA ALA A 108 -5.55 -7.69 -7.60
C ALA A 108 -5.56 -6.15 -7.59
N MET A 109 -4.60 -5.53 -6.90
CA MET A 109 -4.49 -4.07 -6.84
C MET A 109 -3.90 -3.47 -8.11
N GLU A 110 -3.01 -4.17 -8.81
CA GLU A 110 -2.54 -3.77 -10.15
C GLU A 110 -3.72 -3.73 -11.12
N HIS A 111 -4.56 -4.77 -11.15
CA HIS A 111 -5.78 -4.79 -11.97
C HIS A 111 -6.78 -3.70 -11.58
N LEU A 112 -6.96 -3.42 -10.28
CA LEU A 112 -7.81 -2.31 -9.82
C LEU A 112 -7.30 -0.96 -10.35
N VAL A 113 -5.99 -0.73 -10.30
CA VAL A 113 -5.36 0.50 -10.82
C VAL A 113 -5.52 0.59 -12.33
N GLU A 114 -5.30 -0.50 -13.07
CA GLU A 114 -5.50 -0.55 -14.52
C GLU A 114 -6.95 -0.20 -14.89
N GLU A 115 -7.91 -0.83 -14.22
CA GLU A 115 -9.34 -0.57 -14.37
C GLU A 115 -9.68 0.90 -14.08
N ARG A 116 -9.11 1.47 -13.01
CA ARG A 116 -9.26 2.89 -12.67
C ARG A 116 -8.67 3.81 -13.74
N ARG A 117 -7.51 3.48 -14.30
CA ARG A 117 -6.85 4.29 -15.34
C ARG A 117 -7.62 4.25 -16.66
N ALA A 118 -8.19 3.09 -17.02
CA ALA A 118 -8.95 2.91 -18.25
C ALA A 118 -10.32 3.61 -18.19
N ASN A 119 -11.05 3.46 -17.08
CA ASN A 119 -12.45 3.87 -16.98
C ASN A 119 -12.68 5.04 -15.99
N GLY A 120 -11.62 5.65 -15.48
CA GLY A 120 -11.68 6.78 -14.55
C GLY A 120 -11.87 6.38 -13.08
N PRO A 121 -11.91 7.38 -12.16
CA PRO A 121 -12.10 7.14 -10.73
C PRO A 121 -13.44 6.47 -10.45
N PHE A 122 -13.49 5.66 -9.38
CA PHE A 122 -14.72 5.08 -8.88
C PHE A 122 -15.62 6.17 -8.31
N ARG A 123 -16.88 6.16 -8.70
CA ARG A 123 -17.87 7.18 -8.25
C ARG A 123 -18.44 6.87 -6.87
N ASP A 124 -18.75 5.60 -6.65
CA ASP A 124 -19.32 5.07 -5.41
C ASP A 124 -18.94 3.59 -5.24
N LEU A 125 -19.42 2.96 -4.17
CA LEU A 125 -19.12 1.56 -3.85
C LEU A 125 -19.71 0.56 -4.85
N PHE A 126 -20.84 0.89 -5.47
CA PHE A 126 -21.49 0.04 -6.47
C PHE A 126 -20.79 0.15 -7.82
N ASP A 127 -20.33 1.34 -8.20
CA ASP A 127 -19.48 1.58 -9.36
C ASP A 127 -18.18 0.77 -9.22
N PHE A 128 -17.54 0.82 -8.05
CA PHE A 128 -16.41 -0.05 -7.72
C PHE A 128 -16.76 -1.53 -7.89
N ALA A 129 -17.83 -2.01 -7.22
CA ALA A 129 -18.25 -3.40 -7.27
C ALA A 129 -18.57 -3.89 -8.70
N SER A 130 -19.22 -3.06 -9.51
CA SER A 130 -19.61 -3.40 -10.89
C SER A 130 -18.40 -3.55 -11.82
N ARG A 131 -17.30 -2.83 -11.54
CA ARG A 131 -16.11 -2.79 -12.38
C ARG A 131 -15.10 -3.87 -12.01
N ILE A 132 -14.86 -4.09 -10.73
CA ILE A 132 -13.85 -5.04 -10.25
C ILE A 132 -14.25 -6.51 -10.46
N SER A 133 -13.25 -7.38 -10.60
CA SER A 133 -13.48 -8.83 -10.68
C SER A 133 -13.61 -9.44 -9.27
N PRO A 134 -14.72 -10.14 -8.96
CA PRO A 134 -14.88 -10.82 -7.68
C PRO A 134 -13.90 -12.00 -7.50
N ARG A 135 -13.27 -12.48 -8.59
CA ARG A 135 -12.19 -13.48 -8.53
C ARG A 135 -10.89 -12.90 -7.95
N LEU A 136 -10.64 -11.61 -8.17
CA LEU A 136 -9.44 -10.91 -7.70
C LEU A 136 -9.65 -10.27 -6.33
N VAL A 137 -10.83 -9.68 -6.11
CA VAL A 137 -11.19 -9.04 -4.85
C VAL A 137 -12.26 -9.88 -4.14
N ASN A 138 -11.80 -10.82 -3.32
CA ASN A 138 -12.67 -11.64 -2.49
C ASN A 138 -13.14 -10.90 -1.22
N LYS A 139 -14.04 -11.52 -0.46
CA LYS A 139 -14.59 -10.94 0.79
C LYS A 139 -13.53 -10.45 1.76
N ARG A 140 -12.53 -11.28 2.05
CA ARG A 140 -11.43 -10.93 2.97
C ARG A 140 -10.61 -9.72 2.47
N THR A 141 -10.40 -9.62 1.16
CA THR A 141 -9.70 -8.48 0.53
C THR A 141 -10.53 -7.21 0.69
N PHE A 142 -11.82 -7.28 0.34
CA PHE A 142 -12.74 -6.17 0.45
C PHE A 142 -12.87 -5.64 1.89
N GLU A 143 -13.04 -6.54 2.86
CA GLU A 143 -13.14 -6.20 4.27
C GLU A 143 -11.88 -5.50 4.80
N ASN A 144 -10.68 -5.97 4.42
CA ASN A 144 -9.43 -5.32 4.84
C ASN A 144 -9.22 -3.96 4.15
N LEU A 145 -9.61 -3.81 2.88
CA LEU A 145 -9.64 -2.50 2.21
C LEU A 145 -10.55 -1.52 2.95
N ALA A 146 -11.74 -1.97 3.38
CA ALA A 146 -12.67 -1.16 4.15
C ALA A 146 -12.10 -0.76 5.53
N ARG A 147 -11.54 -1.71 6.29
CA ARG A 147 -10.91 -1.44 7.59
C ARG A 147 -9.75 -0.45 7.49
N ALA A 148 -8.90 -0.61 6.47
CA ALA A 148 -7.76 0.27 6.23
C ALA A 148 -8.15 1.67 5.73
N GLY A 149 -9.41 1.89 5.36
CA GLY A 149 -9.90 3.19 4.88
C GLY A 149 -9.73 3.45 3.39
N ALA A 150 -9.48 2.41 2.60
CA ALA A 150 -9.32 2.55 1.15
C ALA A 150 -10.55 3.16 0.46
N PHE A 151 -11.72 3.03 1.08
CA PHE A 151 -12.99 3.55 0.59
C PHE A 151 -13.45 4.86 1.24
N ASP A 152 -12.66 5.49 2.13
CA ASP A 152 -13.07 6.69 2.88
C ASP A 152 -13.51 7.85 1.97
N ALA A 153 -12.94 7.94 0.76
CA ALA A 153 -13.32 8.94 -0.24
C ALA A 153 -14.68 8.67 -0.93
N LEU A 154 -15.16 7.43 -0.90
CA LEU A 154 -16.44 7.01 -1.47
C LEU A 154 -17.53 6.95 -0.39
N ASN A 155 -17.18 6.43 0.78
CA ASN A 155 -18.05 6.38 1.95
C ASN A 155 -17.18 6.46 3.22
N PRO A 156 -17.29 7.53 4.03
CA PRO A 156 -16.46 7.72 5.23
C PRO A 156 -16.83 6.78 6.39
N ASN A 157 -18.00 6.13 6.34
CA ASN A 157 -18.44 5.21 7.37
C ASN A 157 -17.89 3.80 7.11
N ARG A 158 -16.64 3.54 7.55
CA ARG A 158 -15.97 2.23 7.40
C ARG A 158 -16.78 1.06 7.96
N ALA A 159 -17.57 1.27 9.02
CA ALA A 159 -18.46 0.25 9.60
C ALA A 159 -19.55 -0.18 8.63
N GLN A 160 -20.20 0.80 7.98
CA GLN A 160 -21.20 0.57 6.94
C GLN A 160 -20.58 -0.09 5.70
N VAL A 161 -19.39 0.34 5.25
CA VAL A 161 -18.70 -0.29 4.12
C VAL A 161 -18.41 -1.76 4.42
N LEU A 162 -17.90 -2.05 5.63
CA LEU A 162 -17.62 -3.41 6.06
C LEU A 162 -18.89 -4.27 6.11
N ALA A 163 -19.98 -3.75 6.68
CA ALA A 163 -21.28 -4.44 6.72
C ALA A 163 -21.90 -4.67 5.33
N SER A 164 -21.48 -3.88 4.33
CA SER A 164 -21.95 -3.98 2.94
C SER A 164 -21.18 -4.99 2.10
N ALA A 165 -20.18 -5.68 2.65
CA ALA A 165 -19.29 -6.55 1.88
C ALA A 165 -20.04 -7.64 1.09
N ASP A 166 -20.98 -8.35 1.72
CA ASP A 166 -21.74 -9.41 1.05
C ASP A 166 -22.65 -8.87 -0.07
N LEU A 167 -23.29 -7.72 0.18
CA LEU A 167 -24.12 -7.04 -0.81
C LEU A 167 -23.30 -6.63 -2.04
N LEU A 168 -22.18 -5.94 -1.82
CA LEU A 168 -21.33 -5.41 -2.89
C LEU A 168 -20.64 -6.53 -3.67
N LEU A 169 -20.23 -7.61 -3.01
CA LEU A 169 -19.71 -8.80 -3.70
C LEU A 169 -20.80 -9.51 -4.51
N GLY A 170 -22.04 -9.53 -4.03
CA GLY A 170 -23.19 -9.99 -4.81
C GLY A 170 -23.36 -9.18 -6.09
N THR A 171 -23.30 -7.85 -6.00
CA THR A 171 -23.33 -6.96 -7.16
C THR A 171 -22.16 -7.20 -8.11
N ALA A 172 -20.93 -7.37 -7.59
CA ALA A 172 -19.76 -7.66 -8.39
C ALA A 172 -19.88 -8.99 -9.16
N ASN A 173 -20.43 -10.03 -8.52
CA ASN A 173 -20.69 -11.31 -9.17
C ASN A 173 -21.75 -11.20 -10.27
N ALA A 174 -22.86 -10.49 -10.02
CA ALA A 174 -23.90 -10.27 -11.03
C ALA A 174 -23.34 -9.52 -12.25
N ALA A 175 -22.58 -8.43 -12.02
CA ALA A 175 -21.96 -7.65 -13.08
C ALA A 175 -20.86 -8.42 -13.84
N ALA A 176 -20.13 -9.33 -13.17
CA ALA A 176 -19.18 -10.21 -13.84
C ALA A 176 -19.90 -11.24 -14.74
N GLN A 177 -20.98 -11.86 -14.25
CA GLN A 177 -21.78 -12.80 -15.01
C GLN A 177 -22.44 -12.14 -16.24
N GLU A 178 -22.93 -10.92 -16.09
CA GLU A 178 -23.51 -10.16 -17.20
C GLU A 178 -22.48 -9.83 -18.29
N ARG A 179 -21.25 -9.46 -17.91
CA ARG A 179 -20.17 -9.23 -18.88
C ARG A 179 -19.75 -10.51 -19.61
N GLU A 180 -19.70 -11.64 -18.90
CA GLU A 180 -19.43 -12.95 -19.50
C GLU A 180 -20.57 -13.38 -20.44
N SER A 181 -21.84 -13.13 -20.08
CA SER A 181 -23.00 -13.51 -20.91
C SER A 181 -23.26 -12.59 -22.11
N GLN A 182 -22.92 -11.29 -22.01
CA GLN A 182 -22.99 -10.36 -23.15
C GLN A 182 -21.97 -10.68 -24.25
N GLN A 183 -20.88 -11.40 -23.94
CA GLN A 183 -20.02 -11.97 -24.98
C GLN A 183 -20.70 -13.08 -25.79
N ASP A 184 -21.63 -13.81 -25.18
CA ASP A 184 -22.42 -14.86 -25.86
C ASP A 184 -23.70 -14.31 -26.54
N SER A 185 -24.19 -13.15 -26.10
CA SER A 185 -25.37 -12.49 -26.68
C SER A 185 -25.00 -11.56 -27.84
N LEU A 186 -24.68 -12.14 -29.01
CA LEU A 186 -24.45 -11.38 -30.25
C LEU A 186 -25.73 -10.76 -30.84
N PHE A 187 -26.91 -10.95 -30.22
CA PHE A 187 -28.22 -10.55 -30.77
C PHE A 187 -29.27 -10.14 -29.71
N GLY A 188 -28.94 -9.24 -28.80
CA GLY A 188 -29.95 -8.63 -27.92
C GLY A 188 -29.31 -7.97 -26.72
N GLY A 189 -29.63 -6.75 -26.33
CA GLY A 189 -30.68 -5.84 -26.75
C GLY A 189 -30.61 -4.68 -25.75
N ASP A 190 -30.56 -3.46 -26.27
CA ASP A 190 -30.50 -2.24 -25.49
C ASP A 190 -31.59 -2.21 -24.40
N SER A 191 -31.17 -2.18 -23.14
CA SER A 191 -32.04 -1.84 -22.02
C SER A 191 -31.21 -1.22 -20.90
N GLY A 192 -30.76 0.01 -21.14
CA GLY A 192 -30.21 0.92 -20.13
C GLY A 192 -31.23 1.35 -19.08
N VAL A 193 -31.85 0.40 -18.37
CA VAL A 193 -32.56 0.67 -17.13
C VAL A 193 -31.57 0.45 -16.00
N MET A 194 -30.99 1.52 -15.47
CA MET A 194 -30.21 1.43 -14.24
C MET A 194 -31.14 0.94 -13.14
N ALA A 195 -31.03 -0.35 -12.79
CA ALA A 195 -31.73 -0.90 -11.62
C ALA A 195 -31.39 -0.03 -10.42
N ALA A 196 -32.41 0.38 -9.65
CA ALA A 196 -32.20 1.17 -8.46
C ALA A 196 -31.23 0.41 -7.53
N GLN A 197 -30.10 1.04 -7.20
CA GLN A 197 -29.11 0.43 -6.34
C GLN A 197 -29.73 0.14 -4.97
N PRO A 198 -29.50 -1.05 -4.40
CA PRO A 198 -30.01 -1.38 -3.08
C PRO A 198 -29.42 -0.42 -2.03
N ALA A 199 -30.21 -0.10 -1.00
CA ALA A 199 -29.70 0.72 0.09
C ALA A 199 -28.61 -0.04 0.87
N LEU A 200 -27.53 0.67 1.23
CA LEU A 200 -26.52 0.13 2.14
C LEU A 200 -27.15 -0.08 3.53
N PRO A 201 -26.70 -1.08 4.32
CA PRO A 201 -27.15 -1.28 5.68
C PRO A 201 -26.99 -0.02 6.54
N ASN A 202 -27.99 0.31 7.36
CA ASN A 202 -27.86 1.43 8.29
C ASN A 202 -27.05 0.98 9.52
N VAL A 203 -25.82 1.49 9.64
CA VAL A 203 -24.87 1.11 10.68
C VAL A 203 -24.19 2.38 11.20
N ASP A 204 -24.16 2.54 12.52
CA ASP A 204 -23.45 3.67 13.14
C ASP A 204 -21.94 3.60 12.87
N PRO A 205 -21.27 4.74 12.63
CA PRO A 205 -19.82 4.78 12.51
C PRO A 205 -19.12 4.22 13.74
N TRP A 206 -17.96 3.61 13.55
CA TRP A 206 -17.12 3.18 14.68
C TRP A 206 -16.70 4.37 15.54
N TYR A 207 -16.66 4.14 16.85
CA TYR A 207 -15.98 5.03 17.77
C TYR A 207 -14.48 5.15 17.43
N PRO A 208 -13.80 6.27 17.74
CA PRO A 208 -12.42 6.51 17.35
C PRO A 208 -11.45 5.36 17.70
N MET A 209 -11.51 4.86 18.93
CA MET A 209 -10.66 3.75 19.39
C MET A 209 -10.92 2.44 18.62
N GLN A 210 -12.18 2.15 18.31
CA GLN A 210 -12.55 0.99 17.50
C GLN A 210 -12.04 1.14 16.06
N ARG A 211 -12.18 2.34 15.47
CA ARG A 211 -11.63 2.64 14.14
C ARG A 211 -10.12 2.43 14.08
N LEU A 212 -9.37 2.92 15.08
CA LEU A 212 -7.92 2.72 15.16
C LEU A 212 -7.57 1.23 15.32
N THR A 213 -8.38 0.47 16.06
CA THR A 213 -8.17 -0.97 16.25
C THR A 213 -8.38 -1.74 14.94
N GLU A 214 -9.45 -1.44 14.21
CA GLU A 214 -9.74 -2.04 12.90
C GLU A 214 -8.68 -1.66 11.86
N GLU A 215 -8.21 -0.41 11.87
CA GLU A 215 -7.10 0.04 11.03
C GLU A 215 -5.80 -0.70 11.35
N PHE A 216 -5.44 -0.83 12.63
CA PHE A 216 -4.27 -1.59 13.07
C PHE A 216 -4.36 -3.06 12.61
N ASN A 217 -5.55 -3.67 12.68
CA ASN A 217 -5.76 -5.03 12.23
C ASN A 217 -5.52 -5.19 10.72
N ALA A 218 -5.87 -4.20 9.91
CA ALA A 218 -5.70 -4.24 8.46
C ALA A 218 -4.31 -3.79 7.97
N VAL A 219 -3.69 -2.82 8.64
CA VAL A 219 -2.42 -2.19 8.24
C VAL A 219 -1.23 -2.83 8.98
N GLY A 220 -1.39 -3.15 10.26
CA GLY A 220 -0.36 -3.72 11.13
C GLY A 220 0.38 -2.73 12.02
N PHE A 221 0.10 -1.43 11.85
CA PHE A 221 0.55 -0.36 12.74
C PHE A 221 -0.45 0.79 12.65
N TYR A 222 -0.32 1.75 13.56
CA TYR A 222 -1.18 2.93 13.60
C TYR A 222 -0.81 3.93 12.50
N LEU A 223 -1.70 4.10 11.51
CA LEU A 223 -1.48 4.94 10.35
C LEU A 223 -2.03 6.35 10.55
N SER A 224 -3.26 6.47 11.04
CA SER A 224 -3.99 7.75 11.15
C SER A 224 -3.82 8.48 12.50
N GLY A 225 -3.38 7.80 13.56
CA GLY A 225 -3.15 8.40 14.88
C GLY A 225 -2.77 7.37 15.93
N HIS A 226 -2.23 7.78 17.08
CA HIS A 226 -1.85 6.87 18.16
C HIS A 226 -2.98 6.75 19.21
N PRO A 227 -3.24 5.57 19.79
CA PRO A 227 -4.25 5.40 20.85
C PRO A 227 -4.01 6.19 22.16
N LEU A 228 -2.86 6.88 22.26
CA LEU A 228 -2.49 7.69 23.42
C LEU A 228 -2.59 9.19 23.12
N ASP A 229 -2.99 9.57 21.90
CA ASP A 229 -3.13 10.97 21.48
C ASP A 229 -4.53 11.55 21.83
N ASP A 230 -5.37 10.78 22.53
CA ASP A 230 -6.68 11.18 23.08
C ASP A 230 -6.63 11.40 24.61
#